data_AF-A0A8T6PYJ3-F1
#
_entry.id   AF-A0A8T6PYJ3-F1
#
_cell.length_a   1.000
_cell.length_b   1.000
_cell.length_c   1.000
_cell.angle_alpha   90.00
_cell.angle_beta   90.00
_cell.angle_gamma   90.00
#
_symmetry.space_group_name_H-M   'P 1'
#
loop_
_entity.id
_entity.type
_entity.pdbx_description
1 polymer ?
#
loop_
_entity_poly.entity_id
_entity_poly.type
_entity_poly.pdbx_seq_one_letter_code
_entity_poly.pdbx_strand_id
1 'polypeptide(L)'
;IDMSVDPHKAREMGAKAMKLLVLWREDEPAEERLAMVDKFVRRCRSAGLVSIIEPVVRPPRRGWDFDRESAIVAAAAELGGTEADLYKAEMPLGGKGDEKTLLAACQQLNDQMKMPWVILSSGVDADIFGRAVSIAMKGGASGFLAGRAVWASVVGAQDPQTMLRDVSVPRLQRLAEIVDEGIAQR
;
A
#
# COMPACT_ATOMS: atom_id res chain seq x y z
N ILE A 1 -8.35 11.77 -11.29
CA ILE A 1 -7.99 12.51 -10.04
C ILE A 1 -9.11 13.49 -9.75
N ASP A 2 -9.58 13.55 -8.50
CA ASP A 2 -10.53 14.58 -8.07
C ASP A 2 -9.87 15.97 -8.16
N MET A 3 -10.37 16.81 -9.08
CA MET A 3 -9.81 18.13 -9.31
C MET A 3 -10.23 19.15 -8.25
N SER A 4 -11.24 18.85 -7.44
CA SER A 4 -11.73 19.73 -6.36
C SER A 4 -10.81 19.77 -5.14
N VAL A 5 -9.93 18.79 -4.98
CA VAL A 5 -8.93 18.77 -3.90
C VAL A 5 -7.77 19.70 -4.27
N ASP A 6 -7.62 20.80 -3.52
CA ASP A 6 -6.50 21.73 -3.67
C ASP A 6 -5.30 21.31 -2.79
N PRO A 7 -4.14 20.94 -3.40
CA PRO A 7 -2.93 20.57 -2.66
C PRO A 7 -2.39 21.69 -1.76
N HIS A 8 -2.51 22.97 -2.16
CA HIS A 8 -1.99 24.09 -1.38
C HIS A 8 -2.83 24.29 -0.12
N LYS A 9 -4.16 24.26 -0.25
CA LYS A 9 -5.06 24.28 0.90
C LYS A 9 -4.86 23.09 1.83
N ALA A 10 -4.66 21.88 1.29
CA ALA A 10 -4.34 20.71 2.11
C ALA A 10 -3.04 20.92 2.90
N ARG A 11 -2.01 21.50 2.27
CA ARG A 11 -0.74 21.86 2.93
C ARG A 11 -0.94 22.89 4.04
N GLU A 12 -1.73 23.94 3.81
CA GLU A 12 -2.09 24.96 4.81
C GLU A 12 -2.81 24.34 6.03
N MET A 13 -3.65 23.32 5.78
CA MET A 13 -4.30 22.53 6.84
C MET A 13 -3.37 21.56 7.58
N GLY A 14 -2.08 21.54 7.25
CA GLY A 14 -1.06 20.73 7.92
C GLY A 14 -0.77 19.38 7.26
N ALA A 15 -1.39 19.06 6.11
CA ALA A 15 -1.08 17.83 5.39
C ALA A 15 0.40 17.76 5.00
N LYS A 16 0.93 16.54 5.03
CA LYS A 16 2.32 16.22 4.63
C LYS A 16 2.40 15.38 3.36
N ALA A 17 1.31 14.70 3.02
CA ALA A 17 1.22 13.84 1.87
C ALA A 17 -0.18 13.90 1.25
N MET A 18 -0.28 13.56 -0.03
CA MET A 18 -1.52 13.15 -0.66
C MET A 18 -1.39 11.70 -1.12
N LYS A 19 -2.53 11.05 -1.33
CA LYS A 19 -2.57 9.66 -1.78
C LYS A 19 -3.52 9.49 -2.96
N LEU A 20 -3.12 8.70 -3.95
CA LEU A 20 -3.92 8.34 -5.12
C LEU A 20 -4.11 6.82 -5.22
N LEU A 21 -5.35 6.34 -5.24
CA LEU A 21 -5.67 4.97 -5.65
C LEU A 21 -5.57 4.88 -7.18
N VAL A 22 -4.81 3.92 -7.70
CA VAL A 22 -4.73 3.64 -9.14
C VAL A 22 -5.30 2.25 -9.37
N LEU A 23 -6.48 2.15 -9.99
CA LEU A 23 -6.98 0.84 -10.40
C LEU A 23 -6.13 0.36 -11.58
N TRP A 24 -5.58 -0.84 -11.45
CA TRP A 24 -4.81 -1.47 -12.52
C TRP A 24 -5.61 -2.65 -13.06
N ARG A 25 -5.82 -2.66 -14.38
CA ARG A 25 -6.38 -3.77 -15.14
C ARG A 25 -5.51 -4.00 -16.36
N GLU A 26 -5.26 -5.26 -16.67
CA GLU A 26 -4.41 -5.67 -17.77
C GLU A 26 -4.95 -5.21 -19.14
N ASP A 27 -6.28 -5.14 -19.28
CA ASP A 27 -6.96 -4.73 -20.52
C ASP A 27 -7.27 -3.22 -20.61
N GLU A 28 -6.80 -2.41 -19.66
CA GLU A 28 -6.88 -0.96 -19.70
C GLU A 28 -5.52 -0.34 -20.08
N PRO A 29 -5.51 0.76 -20.86
CA PRO A 29 -4.27 1.36 -21.36
C PRO A 29 -3.39 1.89 -20.23
N ALA A 30 -2.11 1.49 -20.23
CA ALA A 30 -1.11 1.96 -19.28
C ALA A 30 -0.85 3.47 -19.36
N GLU A 31 -0.91 4.05 -20.57
CA GLU A 31 -0.64 5.47 -20.81
C GLU A 31 -1.56 6.38 -19.99
N GLU A 32 -2.84 6.04 -19.86
CA GLU A 32 -3.79 6.81 -19.06
C GLU A 32 -3.46 6.76 -17.56
N ARG A 33 -3.03 5.59 -17.06
CA ARG A 33 -2.61 5.44 -15.66
C ARG A 33 -1.33 6.22 -15.38
N LEU A 34 -0.35 6.12 -16.25
CA LEU A 34 0.92 6.86 -16.15
C LEU A 34 0.70 8.37 -16.20
N ALA A 35 -0.09 8.87 -17.16
CA ALA A 35 -0.43 10.28 -17.26
C ALA A 35 -1.19 10.79 -16.03
N MET A 36 -2.07 9.95 -15.46
CA MET A 36 -2.75 10.25 -14.21
C MET A 36 -1.76 10.34 -13.05
N VAL A 37 -0.89 9.36 -12.86
CA VAL A 37 0.12 9.37 -11.78
C VAL A 37 1.04 10.58 -11.90
N ASP A 38 1.56 10.85 -13.10
CA ASP A 38 2.43 12.00 -13.38
C ASP A 38 1.76 13.34 -13.06
N LYS A 39 0.49 13.53 -13.46
CA LYS A 39 -0.30 14.70 -13.07
C LYS A 39 -0.46 14.82 -11.55
N PHE A 40 -0.70 13.71 -10.85
CA PHE A 40 -0.84 13.69 -9.40
C PHE A 40 0.48 14.04 -8.68
N VAL A 41 1.59 13.47 -9.12
CA VAL A 41 2.94 13.75 -8.58
C VAL A 41 3.28 15.24 -8.75
N ARG A 42 3.07 15.81 -9.94
CA ARG A 42 3.29 17.25 -10.17
C ARG A 42 2.47 18.14 -9.23
N ARG A 43 1.22 17.76 -8.97
CA ARG A 43 0.36 18.49 -8.02
C ARG A 43 0.88 18.43 -6.59
N CYS A 44 1.30 17.26 -6.12
CA CYS A 44 1.90 17.11 -4.79
C CYS A 44 3.18 17.96 -4.67
N ARG A 45 4.06 17.84 -5.66
CA ARG A 45 5.32 18.60 -5.74
C ARG A 45 5.09 20.11 -5.71
N SER A 46 4.10 20.62 -6.45
CA SER A 46 3.78 22.05 -6.48
C SER A 46 3.41 22.64 -5.11
N ALA A 47 2.87 21.81 -4.19
CA ALA A 47 2.52 22.22 -2.83
C ALA A 47 3.51 21.73 -1.75
N GLY A 48 4.64 21.14 -2.14
CA GLY A 48 5.61 20.56 -1.20
C GLY A 48 5.05 19.41 -0.37
N LEU A 49 4.18 18.59 -0.96
CA LEU A 49 3.57 17.40 -0.36
C LEU A 49 4.21 16.12 -0.93
N VAL A 50 4.33 15.10 -0.08
CA VAL A 50 4.70 13.74 -0.48
C VAL A 50 3.58 13.12 -1.31
N SER A 51 3.93 12.44 -2.39
CA SER A 51 3.03 11.73 -3.29
C SER A 51 3.03 10.22 -3.03
N ILE A 52 1.90 9.69 -2.58
CA ILE A 52 1.73 8.25 -2.33
C ILE A 52 0.83 7.67 -3.41
N ILE A 53 1.32 6.70 -4.18
CA ILE A 53 0.47 5.93 -5.10
C ILE A 53 0.09 4.59 -4.46
N GLU A 54 -1.16 4.19 -4.63
CA GLU A 54 -1.66 2.87 -4.21
C GLU A 54 -2.26 2.19 -5.44
N PRO A 55 -1.43 1.51 -6.27
CA PRO A 55 -1.96 0.64 -7.30
C PRO A 55 -2.69 -0.55 -6.69
N VAL A 56 -3.89 -0.83 -7.17
CA VAL A 56 -4.72 -1.97 -6.75
C VAL A 56 -5.19 -2.69 -7.99
N VAL A 57 -4.84 -3.97 -8.07
CA VAL A 57 -5.15 -4.80 -9.22
C VAL A 57 -6.61 -5.23 -9.20
N ARG A 58 -7.20 -5.31 -10.40
CA ARG A 58 -8.58 -5.75 -10.61
C ARG A 58 -8.61 -6.73 -11.79
N PRO A 59 -9.60 -7.65 -11.81
CA PRO A 59 -9.90 -8.42 -13.01
C PRO A 59 -10.11 -7.52 -14.23
N PRO A 60 -9.81 -8.03 -15.44
CA PRO A 60 -10.05 -7.30 -16.68
C PRO A 60 -11.52 -6.90 -16.81
N ARG A 61 -11.82 -5.90 -17.65
CA ARG A 61 -13.19 -5.49 -17.95
C ARG A 61 -13.98 -6.59 -18.65
N ARG A 62 -13.30 -7.40 -19.45
CA ARG A 62 -13.88 -8.52 -20.20
C ARG A 62 -13.17 -9.82 -19.82
N GLY A 63 -13.96 -10.80 -19.40
CA GLY A 63 -13.44 -12.10 -18.95
C GLY A 63 -13.34 -12.21 -17.43
N TRP A 64 -13.01 -13.41 -16.97
CA TRP A 64 -12.90 -13.76 -15.54
C TRP A 64 -11.52 -14.31 -15.17
N ASP A 65 -10.69 -14.64 -16.16
CA ASP A 65 -9.31 -15.08 -15.93
C ASP A 65 -8.52 -13.92 -15.34
N PHE A 66 -8.01 -14.12 -14.13
CA PHE A 66 -7.29 -13.10 -13.40
C PHE A 66 -6.26 -13.75 -12.48
N ASP A 67 -5.01 -13.77 -12.93
CA ASP A 67 -3.88 -14.05 -12.05
C ASP A 67 -3.51 -12.78 -11.28
N ARG A 68 -4.02 -12.70 -10.05
CA ARG A 68 -3.79 -11.56 -9.17
C ARG A 68 -2.30 -11.32 -8.89
N GLU A 69 -1.50 -12.36 -8.75
CA GLU A 69 -0.10 -12.23 -8.34
C GLU A 69 0.75 -11.71 -9.49
N SER A 70 0.56 -12.25 -10.69
CA SER A 70 1.16 -11.71 -11.91
C SER A 70 0.72 -10.25 -12.17
N ALA A 71 -0.55 -9.92 -11.93
CA ALA A 71 -1.05 -8.56 -12.05
C ALA A 71 -0.38 -7.58 -11.07
N ILE A 72 -0.12 -8.00 -9.82
CA ILE A 72 0.56 -7.15 -8.82
C ILE A 72 1.97 -6.79 -9.29
N VAL A 73 2.71 -7.78 -9.80
CA VAL A 73 4.07 -7.57 -10.32
C VAL A 73 4.03 -6.72 -11.59
N ALA A 74 3.06 -6.93 -12.49
CA ALA A 74 2.91 -6.11 -13.70
C ALA A 74 2.57 -4.64 -13.37
N ALA A 75 1.68 -4.40 -12.42
CA ALA A 75 1.36 -3.06 -11.94
C ALA A 75 2.60 -2.36 -11.33
N ALA A 76 3.42 -3.12 -10.59
CA ALA A 76 4.67 -2.61 -10.04
C ALA A 76 5.71 -2.30 -11.13
N ALA A 77 5.85 -3.17 -12.15
CA ALA A 77 6.73 -2.91 -13.28
C ALA A 77 6.32 -1.64 -14.05
N GLU A 78 5.02 -1.38 -14.18
CA GLU A 78 4.49 -0.19 -14.83
C GLU A 78 4.64 1.07 -13.97
N LEU A 79 4.33 1.02 -12.67
CA LEU A 79 4.14 2.20 -11.83
C LEU A 79 5.26 2.42 -10.80
N GLY A 80 6.02 1.39 -10.47
CA GLY A 80 7.11 1.39 -9.49
C GLY A 80 8.34 2.19 -9.93
N GLY A 81 8.42 2.54 -11.22
CA GLY A 81 9.44 3.44 -11.78
C GLY A 81 8.98 4.89 -11.99
N THR A 82 7.77 5.28 -11.54
CA THR A 82 7.31 6.66 -11.63
C THR A 82 8.02 7.58 -10.62
N GLU A 83 7.82 8.89 -10.76
CA GLU A 83 8.39 9.91 -9.86
C GLU A 83 7.62 10.08 -8.54
N ALA A 84 6.78 9.12 -8.15
CA ALA A 84 6.08 9.14 -6.88
C ALA A 84 7.05 8.90 -5.72
N ASP A 85 6.74 9.47 -4.54
CA ASP A 85 7.63 9.40 -3.38
C ASP A 85 7.48 8.09 -2.59
N LEU A 86 6.31 7.45 -2.67
CA LEU A 86 6.01 6.21 -1.94
C LEU A 86 5.03 5.31 -2.71
N TYR A 87 5.36 4.03 -2.83
CA TYR A 87 4.48 3.00 -3.38
C TYR A 87 3.77 2.23 -2.27
N LYS A 88 2.44 2.18 -2.29
CA LYS A 88 1.63 1.38 -1.36
C LYS A 88 1.10 0.14 -2.08
N ALA A 89 1.73 -1.01 -1.84
CA ALA A 89 1.47 -2.25 -2.55
C ALA A 89 0.51 -3.17 -1.80
N GLU A 90 -0.26 -3.96 -2.55
CA GLU A 90 -0.93 -5.15 -2.04
C GLU A 90 0.10 -6.20 -1.57
N MET A 91 -0.19 -6.91 -0.48
CA MET A 91 0.65 -8.03 -0.05
C MET A 91 0.50 -9.22 -1.02
N PRO A 92 1.61 -9.76 -1.57
CA PRO A 92 1.57 -10.98 -2.36
C PRO A 92 0.97 -12.15 -1.57
N LEU A 93 0.21 -13.00 -2.26
CA LEU A 93 -0.47 -14.20 -1.74
C LEU A 93 -1.39 -13.93 -0.53
N GLY A 94 -1.77 -12.67 -0.31
CA GLY A 94 -2.52 -12.26 0.88
C GLY A 94 -1.81 -12.58 2.20
N GLY A 95 -0.46 -12.69 2.18
CA GLY A 95 0.33 -13.09 3.36
C GLY A 95 0.20 -14.57 3.76
N LYS A 96 -0.38 -15.41 2.90
CA LYS A 96 -0.59 -16.85 3.15
C LYS A 96 0.51 -17.69 2.51
N GLY A 97 0.77 -18.86 3.10
CA GLY A 97 1.84 -19.76 2.66
C GLY A 97 3.07 -19.70 3.58
N ASP A 98 4.11 -20.43 3.19
CA ASP A 98 5.37 -20.48 3.91
C ASP A 98 6.21 -19.20 3.72
N GLU A 99 7.16 -18.99 4.64
CA GLU A 99 7.98 -17.76 4.64
C GLU A 99 8.87 -17.64 3.39
N LYS A 100 9.42 -18.75 2.88
CA LYS A 100 10.32 -18.73 1.72
C LYS A 100 9.57 -18.26 0.48
N THR A 101 8.37 -18.78 0.25
CA THR A 101 7.51 -18.38 -0.88
C THR A 101 7.09 -16.92 -0.79
N LEU A 102 6.64 -16.48 0.38
CA LEU A 102 6.23 -15.08 0.60
C LEU A 102 7.40 -14.11 0.43
N LEU A 103 8.58 -14.46 0.95
CA LEU A 103 9.78 -13.65 0.83
C LEU A 103 10.20 -13.52 -0.64
N ALA A 104 10.23 -14.63 -1.39
CA ALA A 104 10.55 -14.60 -2.82
C ALA A 104 9.58 -13.71 -3.61
N ALA A 105 8.27 -13.78 -3.30
CA ALA A 105 7.28 -12.91 -3.95
C ALA A 105 7.47 -11.42 -3.59
N CYS A 106 7.83 -11.11 -2.34
CA CYS A 106 8.14 -9.73 -1.93
C CYS A 106 9.43 -9.21 -2.60
N GLN A 107 10.45 -10.07 -2.77
CA GLN A 107 11.70 -9.72 -3.47
C GLN A 107 11.43 -9.46 -4.96
N GLN A 108 10.66 -10.32 -5.63
CA GLN A 108 10.25 -10.12 -7.01
C GLN A 108 9.49 -8.79 -7.20
N LEU A 109 8.62 -8.44 -6.24
CA LEU A 109 7.92 -7.16 -6.23
C LEU A 109 8.90 -5.99 -6.04
N ASN A 110 9.83 -6.11 -5.10
CA ASN A 110 10.83 -5.10 -4.81
C ASN A 110 11.74 -4.79 -6.00
N ASP A 111 12.08 -5.79 -6.81
CA ASP A 111 12.89 -5.62 -8.02
C ASP A 111 12.25 -4.68 -9.07
N GLN A 112 10.93 -4.45 -8.96
CA GLN A 112 10.18 -3.52 -9.84
C GLN A 112 10.10 -2.09 -9.28
N MET A 113 10.54 -1.86 -8.03
CA MET A 113 10.37 -0.58 -7.34
C MET A 113 11.65 0.26 -7.36
N LYS A 114 11.55 1.50 -7.83
CA LYS A 114 12.64 2.51 -7.77
C LYS A 114 12.44 3.53 -6.65
N MET A 115 11.47 3.30 -5.77
CA MET A 115 11.09 4.16 -4.65
C MET A 115 10.82 3.30 -3.40
N PRO A 116 10.81 3.89 -2.19
CA PRO A 116 10.36 3.18 -1.01
C PRO A 116 8.94 2.65 -1.20
N TRP A 117 8.67 1.46 -0.69
CA TRP A 117 7.34 0.86 -0.76
C TRP A 117 6.90 0.30 0.59
N VAL A 118 5.59 0.24 0.80
CA VAL A 118 4.95 -0.30 2.02
C VAL A 118 3.80 -1.21 1.65
N ILE A 119 3.47 -2.17 2.51
CA ILE A 119 2.29 -3.03 2.27
C ILE A 119 1.01 -2.45 2.87
N LEU A 120 -0.11 -2.69 2.19
CA LEU A 120 -1.46 -2.43 2.67
C LEU A 120 -2.10 -3.69 3.27
N SER A 121 -3.11 -3.50 4.11
CA SER A 121 -3.76 -4.62 4.83
C SER A 121 -5.00 -5.21 4.15
N SER A 122 -5.43 -4.70 2.99
CA SER A 122 -6.56 -5.29 2.25
C SER A 122 -6.21 -6.69 1.77
N GLY A 123 -7.09 -7.66 1.99
CA GLY A 123 -6.90 -9.04 1.52
C GLY A 123 -5.97 -9.88 2.42
N VAL A 124 -5.47 -9.31 3.52
CA VAL A 124 -4.69 -10.03 4.53
C VAL A 124 -5.51 -10.15 5.80
N ASP A 125 -5.50 -11.33 6.42
CA ASP A 125 -6.12 -11.54 7.72
C ASP A 125 -5.40 -10.69 8.79
N ALA A 126 -6.14 -10.07 9.70
CA ALA A 126 -5.57 -9.23 10.76
C ALA A 126 -4.56 -10.00 11.61
N ASP A 127 -4.84 -11.29 11.89
CA ASP A 127 -4.03 -12.12 12.78
C ASP A 127 -2.67 -12.47 12.17
N ILE A 128 -2.57 -12.51 10.83
CA ILE A 128 -1.31 -12.80 10.12
C ILE A 128 -0.62 -11.53 9.59
N PHE A 129 -1.25 -10.36 9.69
CA PHE A 129 -0.72 -9.13 9.08
C PHE A 129 0.64 -8.73 9.67
N GLY A 130 0.88 -8.93 10.97
CA GLY A 130 2.21 -8.69 11.56
C GLY A 130 3.31 -9.54 10.95
N ARG A 131 3.05 -10.83 10.70
CA ARG A 131 3.96 -11.72 9.97
C ARG A 131 4.19 -11.23 8.55
N ALA A 132 3.13 -10.78 7.87
CA ALA A 132 3.23 -10.25 6.51
C ALA A 132 4.13 -9.00 6.46
N VAL A 133 4.00 -8.07 7.42
CA VAL A 133 4.89 -6.88 7.52
C VAL A 133 6.35 -7.31 7.69
N SER A 134 6.64 -8.23 8.62
CA SER A 134 8.00 -8.71 8.85
C SER A 134 8.63 -9.30 7.57
N ILE A 135 7.89 -10.15 6.85
CA ILE A 135 8.38 -10.77 5.61
C ILE A 135 8.55 -9.74 4.49
N ALA A 136 7.59 -8.83 4.32
CA ALA A 136 7.68 -7.77 3.32
C ALA A 136 8.91 -6.88 3.56
N MET A 137 9.23 -6.57 4.83
CA MET A 137 10.42 -5.81 5.17
C MET A 137 11.72 -6.55 4.87
N LYS A 138 11.79 -7.87 5.12
CA LYS A 138 12.90 -8.73 4.65
C LYS A 138 13.02 -8.74 3.13
N GLY A 139 11.90 -8.59 2.42
CA GLY A 139 11.85 -8.49 0.96
C GLY A 139 12.12 -7.10 0.39
N GLY A 140 12.35 -6.07 1.23
CA GLY A 140 12.71 -4.72 0.80
C GLY A 140 11.70 -3.61 1.16
N ALA A 141 10.50 -3.95 1.63
CA ALA A 141 9.49 -2.96 2.04
C ALA A 141 9.97 -2.10 3.22
N SER A 142 9.57 -0.84 3.29
CA SER A 142 9.94 0.09 4.37
C SER A 142 8.89 0.20 5.48
N GLY A 143 7.92 -0.71 5.52
CA GLY A 143 6.87 -0.75 6.54
C GLY A 143 5.48 -1.01 5.97
N PHE A 144 4.46 -0.40 6.57
CA PHE A 144 3.05 -0.61 6.21
C PHE A 144 2.25 0.70 6.16
N LEU A 145 1.16 0.70 5.39
CA LEU A 145 0.06 1.66 5.51
C LEU A 145 -1.26 0.89 5.62
N ALA A 146 -1.64 0.57 6.85
CA ALA A 146 -2.73 -0.35 7.18
C ALA A 146 -3.97 0.36 7.74
N GLY A 147 -5.11 -0.30 7.63
CA GLY A 147 -6.36 0.17 8.22
C GLY A 147 -7.18 -0.97 8.80
N ARG A 148 -7.79 -1.79 7.94
CA ARG A 148 -8.71 -2.85 8.37
C ARG A 148 -8.08 -3.88 9.34
N ALA A 149 -6.82 -4.26 9.15
CA ALA A 149 -6.14 -5.16 10.09
C ALA A 149 -6.00 -4.58 11.50
N VAL A 150 -6.09 -3.25 11.65
CA VAL A 150 -5.98 -2.56 12.94
C VAL A 150 -7.36 -2.39 13.58
N TRP A 151 -8.34 -1.87 12.83
CA TRP A 151 -9.60 -1.38 13.42
C TRP A 151 -10.90 -1.94 12.81
N ALA A 152 -10.86 -2.84 11.83
CA ALA A 152 -12.10 -3.38 11.25
C ALA A 152 -12.93 -4.17 12.28
N SER A 153 -12.29 -4.90 13.19
CA SER A 153 -12.98 -5.74 14.18
C SER A 153 -13.75 -4.95 15.24
N VAL A 154 -13.55 -3.64 15.32
CA VAL A 154 -14.22 -2.78 16.31
C VAL A 154 -15.35 -1.94 15.69
N VAL A 155 -15.53 -2.02 14.36
CA VAL A 155 -16.65 -1.36 13.68
C VAL A 155 -17.96 -1.98 14.14
N GLY A 156 -18.88 -1.14 14.63
CA GLY A 156 -20.17 -1.59 15.16
C GLY A 156 -20.15 -2.01 16.64
N ALA A 157 -19.02 -1.86 17.33
CA ALA A 157 -18.98 -2.06 18.78
C ALA A 157 -19.90 -1.09 19.53
N GLN A 158 -20.47 -1.54 20.65
CA GLN A 158 -21.31 -0.71 21.53
C GLN A 158 -20.52 0.44 22.16
N ASP A 159 -19.25 0.19 22.50
CA ASP A 159 -18.29 1.20 22.97
C ASP A 159 -17.05 1.24 22.06
N PRO A 160 -17.10 1.99 20.95
CA PRO A 160 -15.98 2.08 20.01
C PRO A 160 -14.72 2.68 20.63
N GLN A 161 -14.83 3.57 21.62
CA GLN A 161 -13.67 4.23 22.21
C GLN A 161 -12.83 3.25 23.02
N THR A 162 -13.48 2.46 23.87
CA THR A 162 -12.82 1.40 24.64
C THR A 162 -12.27 0.33 23.71
N MET A 163 -13.04 -0.10 22.68
CA MET A 163 -12.55 -1.11 21.74
C MET A 163 -11.37 -0.64 20.89
N LEU A 164 -11.34 0.63 20.46
CA LEU A 164 -10.17 1.20 19.80
C LEU A 164 -8.95 1.19 20.72
N ARG A 165 -9.13 1.59 22.00
CA ARG A 165 -8.05 1.62 22.99
C ARG A 165 -7.51 0.23 23.31
N ASP A 166 -8.39 -0.75 23.50
CA ASP A 166 -8.00 -2.04 24.07
C ASP A 166 -7.70 -3.10 23.00
N VAL A 167 -8.16 -2.90 21.75
CA VAL A 167 -7.94 -3.82 20.63
C VAL A 167 -7.07 -3.20 19.54
N SER A 168 -7.43 -2.01 19.04
CA SER A 168 -6.75 -1.43 17.88
C SER A 168 -5.40 -0.80 18.20
N VAL A 169 -5.27 -0.11 19.34
CA VAL A 169 -3.99 0.50 19.76
C VAL A 169 -2.91 -0.57 19.99
N PRO A 170 -3.14 -1.66 20.76
CA PRO A 170 -2.14 -2.72 20.93
C PRO A 170 -1.72 -3.37 19.61
N ARG A 171 -2.65 -3.57 18.68
CA ARG A 171 -2.33 -4.08 17.33
C ARG A 171 -1.41 -3.13 16.58
N LEU A 172 -1.71 -1.83 16.59
CA LEU A 172 -0.88 -0.84 15.92
C LEU A 172 0.51 -0.73 16.57
N GLN A 173 0.60 -0.76 17.90
CA GLN A 173 1.86 -0.76 18.63
C GLN A 173 2.72 -1.96 18.24
N ARG A 174 2.15 -3.17 18.20
CA ARG A 174 2.90 -4.35 17.77
C ARG A 174 3.39 -4.25 16.33
N LEU A 175 2.60 -3.67 15.42
CA LEU A 175 3.05 -3.45 14.04
C LEU A 175 4.19 -2.43 13.97
N ALA A 176 4.18 -1.38 14.80
CA ALA A 176 5.28 -0.42 14.90
C ALA A 176 6.57 -1.09 15.41
N GLU A 177 6.48 -1.91 16.46
CA GLU A 177 7.62 -2.68 16.98
C GLU A 177 8.24 -3.58 15.90
N ILE A 178 7.42 -4.28 15.12
CA ILE A 178 7.90 -5.12 14.00
C ILE A 178 8.67 -4.30 12.97
N VAL A 179 8.24 -3.07 12.70
CA VAL A 179 8.94 -2.15 11.79
C VAL A 179 10.26 -1.69 12.39
N ASP A 180 10.26 -1.30 13.67
CA ASP A 180 11.50 -0.88 14.36
C ASP A 180 12.52 -2.02 14.40
N GLU A 181 12.08 -3.24 14.72
CA GLU A 181 12.90 -4.47 14.65
C GLU A 181 13.46 -4.70 13.24
N GLY A 182 12.62 -4.52 12.21
CA GLY A 182 13.01 -4.72 10.81
C GLY A 182 13.98 -3.65 10.28
N ILE A 183 13.87 -2.40 10.74
CA ILE A 183 14.81 -1.32 10.39
C ILE A 183 16.16 -1.56 11.07
N ALA A 184 16.17 -1.99 12.34
CA ALA A 184 17.41 -2.23 13.08
C ALA A 184 18.26 -3.39 12.52
N GLN A 185 17.68 -4.25 11.69
CA GLN A 185 18.33 -5.40 11.06
C GLN A 185 18.90 -5.11 9.65
N ARG A 186 18.70 -3.90 9.12
CA ARG A 186 19.22 -3.47 7.81
C ARG A 186 20.58 -2.79 7.92
#